data_AF-A0A2N2H684-F1
#
_entry.id   AF-A0A2N2H684-F1
#
_cell.length_a   1.000
_cell.length_b   1.000
_cell.length_c   1.000
_cell.angle_alpha   90.00
_cell.angle_beta   90.00
_cell.angle_gamma   90.00
#
_symmetry.space_group_name_H-M   'P 1'
#
loop_
_entity.id
_entity.type
_entity.pdbx_description
1 polymer ?
#
loop_
_entity_poly.entity_id
_entity_poly.type
_entity_poly.pdbx_seq_one_letter_code
_entity_poly.pdbx_strand_id
1 'polypeptide(L)'
;MVVTRKVEHPLSIEEARTIISDILSSTKWTVIDRNHETLIKAIDLVESTELHFWDALIAMCMLENGVGMIITENEDDFKRVQGITVLNPFSRLT
;
A
#
# COMPACT_ATOMS: atom_id res chain seq x y z
N MET A 1 -11.22 -5.64 -9.15
CA MET A 1 -10.18 -4.61 -8.92
C MET A 1 -10.88 -3.32 -8.54
N VAL A 2 -10.36 -2.57 -7.57
CA VAL A 2 -11.07 -1.40 -6.99
C VAL A 2 -11.38 -0.37 -8.09
N VAL A 3 -10.38 0.05 -8.85
CA VAL A 3 -10.51 1.07 -9.90
C VAL A 3 -11.43 0.70 -11.07
N THR A 4 -11.80 -0.57 -11.23
CA THR A 4 -12.71 -1.01 -12.32
C THR A 4 -14.14 -1.25 -11.86
N ARG A 5 -14.45 -1.09 -10.56
CA ARG A 5 -15.79 -1.41 -10.01
C ARG A 5 -16.26 -0.57 -8.83
N LYS A 6 -15.35 -0.10 -7.97
CA LYS A 6 -15.66 0.46 -6.64
C LYS A 6 -15.34 1.96 -6.53
N VAL A 7 -15.31 2.67 -7.66
CA VAL A 7 -15.04 4.11 -7.74
C VAL A 7 -16.16 4.78 -8.53
N GLU A 8 -16.35 6.09 -8.37
CA GLU A 8 -17.44 6.86 -9.00
C GLU A 8 -17.40 6.77 -10.54
N HIS A 9 -16.20 6.76 -11.11
CA HIS A 9 -15.96 6.62 -12.55
C HIS A 9 -15.05 5.41 -12.81
N PRO A 10 -15.61 4.20 -12.95
CA PRO A 10 -14.83 2.99 -13.16
C PRO A 10 -14.04 3.02 -14.46
N LEU A 11 -12.77 2.62 -14.38
CA LEU A 11 -11.94 2.37 -15.56
C LEU A 11 -12.29 1.04 -16.21
N SER A 12 -12.11 0.95 -17.53
CA SER A 12 -12.07 -0.33 -18.22
C SER A 12 -10.87 -1.17 -17.77
N ILE A 13 -10.94 -2.48 -17.99
CA ILE A 13 -9.82 -3.39 -17.71
C ILE A 13 -8.59 -3.02 -18.56
N GLU A 14 -8.82 -2.54 -19.78
CA GLU A 14 -7.75 -2.14 -20.71
C GLU A 14 -7.04 -0.88 -20.21
N GLU A 15 -7.78 0.17 -19.84
CA GLU A 15 -7.20 1.40 -19.27
C GLU A 15 -6.40 1.10 -17.99
N ALA A 16 -6.97 0.31 -17.08
CA ALA A 16 -6.28 -0.04 -15.85
C ALA A 16 -4.99 -0.86 -16.11
N ARG A 17 -4.99 -1.74 -17.12
CA ARG A 17 -3.79 -2.47 -17.55
C ARG A 17 -2.73 -1.51 -18.09
N THR A 18 -3.12 -0.58 -18.96
CA THR A 18 -2.20 0.41 -19.55
C THR A 18 -1.53 1.25 -18.46
N ILE A 19 -2.29 1.77 -17.49
CA ILE A 19 -1.73 2.54 -16.37
C ILE A 19 -0.70 1.73 -15.57
N ILE A 20 -1.01 0.47 -15.25
CA ILE A 20 -0.08 -0.41 -14.52
C ILE A 20 1.19 -0.65 -15.35
N SER A 21 1.05 -0.94 -16.64
CA SER A 21 2.20 -1.13 -17.54
C SER A 21 3.08 0.12 -17.63
N ASP A 22 2.48 1.31 -17.70
CA ASP A 22 3.21 2.57 -17.74
C ASP A 22 4.01 2.81 -16.45
N ILE A 23 3.40 2.57 -15.28
CA ILE A 23 4.09 2.66 -13.98
C ILE A 23 5.28 1.69 -13.93
N LEU A 24 5.09 0.44 -14.35
CA LEU A 24 6.15 -0.59 -14.33
C LEU A 24 7.28 -0.31 -15.32
N SER A 25 6.99 0.34 -16.44
CA SER A 25 7.99 0.71 -17.45
C SER A 25 8.80 1.97 -17.08
N SER A 26 8.30 2.76 -16.13
CA SER A 26 8.91 4.03 -15.73
C SER A 26 10.07 3.82 -14.76
N THR A 27 11.21 4.45 -15.06
CA THR A 27 12.39 4.47 -14.16
C THR A 27 12.20 5.34 -12.92
N LYS A 28 11.07 6.05 -12.80
CA LYS A 28 10.75 6.89 -11.64
C LYS A 28 10.24 6.10 -10.43
N TRP A 29 9.87 4.83 -10.63
CA TRP A 29 9.31 3.98 -9.59
C TRP A 29 10.25 2.83 -9.28
N THR A 30 10.43 2.57 -7.99
CA THR A 30 11.09 1.36 -7.50
C THR A 30 10.02 0.41 -6.99
N VAL A 31 9.93 -0.78 -7.57
CA VAL A 31 9.03 -1.84 -7.09
C VAL A 31 9.79 -2.67 -6.07
N ILE A 32 9.29 -2.69 -4.84
CA ILE A 32 9.80 -3.52 -3.75
C ILE A 32 8.84 -4.69 -3.60
N ASP A 33 9.37 -5.91 -3.63
CA ASP A 33 8.57 -7.12 -3.43
C ASP A 33 8.84 -7.73 -2.07
N ARG A 34 7.83 -8.44 -1.58
CA ARG A 34 7.87 -9.21 -0.34
C ARG A 34 8.58 -10.54 -0.54
N ASN A 35 9.14 -11.06 0.53
CA ASN A 35 9.66 -12.43 0.58
C ASN A 35 8.84 -13.29 1.56
N HIS A 36 9.28 -14.52 1.79
CA HIS A 36 8.62 -15.46 2.69
C HIS A 36 8.65 -15.00 4.16
N GLU A 37 9.71 -14.34 4.61
CA GLU A 37 9.80 -13.76 5.95
C GLU A 37 8.82 -12.59 6.12
N THR A 38 8.65 -11.76 5.08
CA THR A 38 7.67 -10.66 5.08
C THR A 38 6.26 -11.20 5.34
N LEU A 39 5.90 -12.34 4.74
CA LEU A 39 4.60 -12.99 4.93
C LEU A 39 4.40 -13.47 6.38
N ILE A 40 5.43 -14.07 6.99
CA ILE A 40 5.38 -14.55 8.38
C ILE A 40 5.22 -13.35 9.32
N LYS A 41 6.07 -12.32 9.17
CA LYS A 41 6.00 -11.13 10.02
C LYS A 41 4.68 -10.37 9.85
N ALA A 42 4.06 -10.42 8.67
CA ALA A 42 2.74 -9.84 8.45
C ALA A 42 1.66 -10.55 9.28
N ILE A 43 1.75 -11.87 9.46
CA ILE A 43 0.85 -12.62 10.35
C ILE A 43 1.05 -12.18 11.79
N ASP A 44 2.31 -12.10 12.25
CA ASP A 44 2.63 -11.64 13.61
C ASP A 44 2.12 -10.20 13.86
N LEU A 45 2.21 -9.35 12.83
CA LEU A 45 1.68 -7.98 12.89
C LEU A 45 0.15 -7.97 12.96
N VAL A 46 -0.54 -8.84 12.23
CA VAL A 46 -2.01 -8.99 12.33
C VAL A 46 -2.42 -9.46 13.72
N GLU A 47 -1.68 -10.35 14.37
CA GLU A 47 -2.01 -10.82 15.72
C GLU A 47 -1.77 -9.75 16.79
N SER A 48 -0.72 -8.94 16.63
CA SER A 48 -0.36 -7.87 17.56
C SER A 48 -1.11 -6.55 17.32
N THR A 49 -1.88 -6.47 16.24
CA THR A 49 -2.70 -5.30 15.86
C THR A 49 -4.11 -5.75 15.47
N GLU A 50 -4.93 -4.86 14.91
CA GLU A 50 -6.20 -5.23 14.27
C GLU A 50 -6.16 -4.88 12.77
N LEU A 51 -4.97 -4.90 12.17
CA LEU A 51 -4.78 -4.62 10.75
C LEU A 51 -5.32 -5.75 9.88
N HIS A 52 -5.88 -5.40 8.72
CA HIS A 52 -6.12 -6.38 7.68
C HIS A 52 -4.79 -6.92 7.15
N PHE A 53 -4.73 -8.22 6.83
CA PHE A 53 -3.49 -8.90 6.43
C PHE A 53 -2.73 -8.19 5.30
N TRP A 54 -3.43 -7.70 4.27
CA TRP A 54 -2.79 -6.99 3.16
C TRP A 54 -2.12 -5.67 3.58
N ASP A 55 -2.70 -4.94 4.55
CA ASP A 55 -2.09 -3.71 5.07
C ASP A 55 -0.89 -4.03 5.96
N ALA A 56 -1.01 -5.07 6.79
CA ALA A 56 0.12 -5.59 7.58
C ALA A 56 1.29 -6.05 6.69
N LEU A 57 0.99 -6.69 5.56
CA LEU A 57 1.99 -7.12 4.60
C LEU A 57 2.70 -5.96 3.90
N ILE A 58 1.96 -4.90 3.53
CA ILE A 58 2.54 -3.66 2.99
C ILE A 58 3.46 -3.04 4.05
N ALA A 59 2.96 -2.91 5.29
CA ALA A 59 3.71 -2.35 6.40
C ALA A 59 5.03 -3.10 6.67
N MET A 60 5.00 -4.44 6.71
CA MET A 60 6.21 -5.24 6.91
C MET A 60 7.20 -5.11 5.74
N CYS A 61 6.72 -5.16 4.50
CA CYS A 61 7.56 -4.95 3.32
C CYS A 61 8.27 -3.59 3.37
N MET A 62 7.53 -2.54 3.75
CA MET A 62 8.09 -1.20 3.93
C MET A 62 9.19 -1.16 4.99
N LEU A 63 8.90 -1.65 6.21
CA LEU A 63 9.83 -1.60 7.34
C LEU A 63 11.12 -2.39 7.06
N GLU A 64 11.01 -3.57 6.45
CA GLU A 64 12.18 -4.39 6.06
C GLU A 64 13.10 -3.70 5.05
N ASN A 65 12.55 -2.79 4.25
CA ASN A 65 13.28 -2.05 3.22
C ASN A 65 13.60 -0.60 3.64
N GLY A 66 13.46 -0.27 4.93
CA GLY A 66 13.79 1.06 5.46
C GLY A 66 12.85 2.18 5.00
N VAL A 67 11.64 1.83 4.53
CA VAL A 67 10.63 2.79 4.08
C VAL A 67 9.74 3.17 5.26
N GLY A 68 10.00 4.33 5.87
CA GLY A 68 9.28 4.81 7.05
C GLY A 68 8.08 5.73 6.78
N MET A 69 7.70 5.96 5.52
CA MET A 69 6.59 6.86 5.16
C MET A 69 5.68 6.22 4.12
N ILE A 70 4.37 6.27 4.35
CA ILE A 70 3.34 5.82 3.41
C ILE A 70 2.46 6.99 2.97
N ILE A 71 2.15 7.04 1.67
CA ILE A 71 1.13 7.91 1.12
C ILE A 71 -0.15 7.08 0.94
N THR A 72 -1.20 7.36 1.73
CA THR A 72 -2.42 6.55 1.73
C THR A 72 -3.63 7.32 2.27
N GLU A 73 -4.82 6.99 1.78
CA GLU A 73 -6.09 7.45 2.37
C GLU A 73 -6.49 6.66 3.62
N ASN A 74 -5.95 5.44 3.80
CA ASN A 74 -6.26 4.56 4.92
C ASN A 74 -5.44 4.94 6.17
N GLU A 75 -5.72 6.10 6.75
CA GLU A 75 -4.89 6.66 7.83
C GLU A 75 -4.96 5.87 9.13
N ASP A 76 -6.15 5.50 9.56
CA ASP A 76 -6.39 4.92 10.89
C ASP A 76 -5.71 3.55 11.04
N ASP A 77 -5.62 2.79 9.96
CA ASP A 77 -4.92 1.51 9.93
C ASP A 77 -3.41 1.72 10.06
N PHE A 78 -2.81 2.55 9.20
CA PHE A 78 -1.36 2.68 9.15
C PHE A 78 -0.77 3.52 10.30
N LYS A 79 -1.55 4.39 10.95
CA LYS A 79 -1.13 5.11 12.17
C LYS A 79 -0.86 4.18 13.35
N ARG A 80 -1.42 2.95 13.34
CA ARG A 80 -1.21 1.94 14.38
C ARG A 80 0.11 1.19 14.23
N VAL A 81 0.79 1.32 13.10
CA VAL A 81 2.07 0.64 12.84
C VAL A 81 3.24 1.48 13.33
N GLN A 82 3.98 0.96 14.29
CA GLN A 82 5.21 1.59 14.76
C GLN A 82 6.26 1.69 13.63
N GLY A 83 6.87 2.86 13.49
CA GLY A 83 7.91 3.10 12.47
C GLY A 83 7.37 3.59 11.11
N ILE A 84 6.05 3.71 10.96
CA ILE A 84 5.42 4.25 9.75
C ILE A 84 4.83 5.64 10.04
N THR A 85 5.21 6.62 9.21
CA THR A 85 4.61 7.95 9.14
C THR A 85 3.58 7.97 8.02
N VAL A 86 2.36 8.42 8.31
CA VAL A 86 1.28 8.48 7.33
C VAL A 86 1.15 9.89 6.76
N LEU A 87 1.12 10.00 5.42
CA LEU A 87 0.74 11.20 4.69
C LEU A 87 -0.51 10.92 3.85
N ASN A 88 -1.65 11.50 4.23
CA ASN A 88 -2.85 11.41 3.40
C ASN A 88 -2.82 12.46 2.29
N PRO A 89 -2.78 12.07 1.00
CA PRO A 89 -2.70 13.01 -0.11
C PRO A 89 -3.95 13.89 -0.25
N PHE A 90 -5.06 13.53 0.40
CA PHE A 90 -6.33 14.27 0.37
C PHE A 90 -6.54 15.15 1.62
N SER A 91 -5.63 15.09 2.61
CA SER A 91 -5.76 15.84 3.88
C SER A 91 -5.54 17.35 3.77
N ARG A 92 -5.13 17.86 2.61
CA ARG A 92 -4.93 19.30 2.32
C ARG A 92 -5.77 19.81 1.15
N LEU A 93 -7.01 19.38 1.04
CA LEU A 93 -8.01 20.04 0.20
C LEU A 93 -8.77 21.09 1.03
N THR A 94 -8.06 22.14 1.45
CA THR A 94 -8.63 23.37 2.02
C THR A 94 -8.04 24.57 1.33
#